data_AF-A0A933LSU5-F1
#
_entry.id   AF-A0A933LSU5-F1
#
_cell.length_a   1.000
_cell.length_b   1.000
_cell.length_c   1.000
_cell.angle_alpha   90.00
_cell.angle_beta   90.00
_cell.angle_gamma   90.00
#
_symmetry.space_group_name_H-M   'P 1'
#
loop_
_entity.id
_entity.type
_entity.pdbx_description
1 polymer ?
#
loop_
_entity_poly.entity_id
_entity_poly.type
_entity_poly.pdbx_seq_one_letter_code
_entity_poly.pdbx_strand_id
1 'polypeptide(L)'
;MAYQPGIAVLVSLIAVWYAAPSLCAEPPASSDDRQRVIEETLNSLTASSASPPPFAPTPHMRDLMMEEAMRQAPPHRTGAGQAQPHVAAPPTTPRSVAAQPPPPSTTPSVVSATKKSWSMSGYVKTLNLWTRATGNNPDVADNPLAATEGGEDLLASVNRTRLKFRWRPEDFFTAAVDYDQEVWLGSFAGRGDAKLLRRHAEQRQFLDLSQTFVDDGGAFYEHSLHRAYASLRSEMVNVDIGRQQIPWGVGRFATPTDVFNPFDTTRIELEERDGVDAVNTRFMFPQVGELNVVYTPRGERLHPNRWMVRGSKDILGYEAGLLGGRVGRAGALGGDLAGNIRQAALRGEFLFENPAGEKHFFQYTLNTDYNFSNGIYALLEYHYNGRGKTDAKAYELARALRGDLQLLARHYLGLELGYDVTPLIRIENRSLVNLTDGSFLSRFELKDSLKDNLVLKVVADTVWGSTTDEFGAKESLYFLELQYFF
;
A
#
# COMPACT_ATOMS: atom_id res chain seq x y z
N MET A 1 -0.33 -24.75 27.31
CA MET A 1 0.71 -23.70 27.18
C MET A 1 0.93 -23.46 25.69
N ALA A 2 0.34 -22.40 25.16
CA ALA A 2 0.43 -22.05 23.75
C ALA A 2 1.71 -21.23 23.52
N TYR A 3 2.54 -21.68 22.59
CA TYR A 3 3.70 -20.95 22.07
C TYR A 3 3.20 -19.66 21.40
N GLN A 4 3.61 -18.50 21.91
CA GLN A 4 3.34 -17.21 21.26
C GLN A 4 4.43 -16.90 20.22
N PRO A 5 4.08 -16.74 18.93
CA PRO A 5 5.03 -16.41 17.87
C PRO A 5 5.58 -14.96 17.95
N GLY A 6 5.05 -14.11 18.85
CA GLY A 6 5.49 -12.72 19.01
C GLY A 6 6.89 -12.54 19.60
N ILE A 7 7.41 -13.54 20.33
CA ILE A 7 8.73 -13.43 20.97
C ILE A 7 9.87 -13.60 19.96
N ALA A 8 9.70 -14.43 18.93
CA ALA A 8 10.72 -14.62 17.89
C ALA A 8 10.94 -13.35 17.05
N VAL A 9 9.86 -12.60 16.77
CA VAL A 9 9.94 -11.32 16.04
C VAL A 9 10.58 -10.22 16.91
N LEU A 10 10.30 -10.22 18.22
CA LEU A 10 10.93 -9.29 19.15
C LEU A 10 12.44 -9.54 19.32
N VAL A 11 12.87 -10.81 19.31
CA VAL A 11 14.29 -11.19 19.37
C VAL A 11 15.03 -10.76 18.11
N SER A 12 14.42 -10.87 16.92
CA SER A 12 15.01 -10.36 15.67
C SER A 12 15.13 -8.83 15.64
N LEU A 13 14.14 -8.11 16.19
CA LEU A 13 14.18 -6.64 16.30
C LEU A 13 15.25 -6.15 17.29
N ILE A 14 15.45 -6.86 18.41
CA ILE A 14 16.50 -6.52 19.40
C ILE A 14 17.89 -6.85 18.86
N ALA A 15 18.06 -7.94 18.11
CA ALA A 15 19.34 -8.30 17.50
C ALA A 15 19.80 -7.26 16.47
N VAL A 16 18.88 -6.71 15.65
CA VAL A 16 19.18 -5.64 14.69
C VAL A 16 19.50 -4.32 15.42
N TRP A 17 18.81 -4.01 16.51
CA TRP A 17 19.04 -2.78 17.27
C TRP A 17 20.36 -2.79 18.06
N TYR A 18 20.80 -3.94 18.57
CA TYR A 18 22.08 -4.10 19.28
C TYR A 18 23.31 -4.23 18.36
N ALA A 19 23.14 -4.63 17.09
CA ALA A 19 24.24 -4.72 16.13
C ALA A 19 24.61 -3.37 15.48
N ALA A 20 23.70 -2.38 15.53
CA ALA A 20 23.88 -1.07 14.91
C ALA A 20 25.05 -0.23 15.49
N PRO A 21 25.35 -0.21 16.81
CA PRO A 21 26.45 0.58 17.36
C PRO A 21 27.85 0.02 17.05
N SER A 22 27.98 -1.30 16.84
CA SER A 22 29.25 -1.96 16.50
C SER A 22 29.74 -1.67 15.07
N LEU A 23 28.89 -1.09 14.22
CA LEU A 23 29.21 -0.65 12.86
C LEU A 23 29.64 0.84 12.80
N CYS A 24 29.67 1.55 13.94
CA CYS A 24 30.02 2.96 14.02
C CYS A 24 31.49 3.25 14.39
N ALA A 25 32.38 2.24 14.41
CA ALA A 25 33.82 2.46 14.55
C ALA A 25 34.45 2.60 13.15
N GLU A 26 35.48 3.46 13.04
CA GLU A 26 36.20 3.77 11.79
C GLU A 26 36.52 2.53 10.94
N PRO A 27 36.47 2.62 9.60
CA PRO A 27 36.62 1.46 8.73
C PRO A 27 38.01 0.81 8.89
N PRO A 28 38.11 -0.53 9.05
CA PRO A 28 39.40 -1.21 9.13
C PRO A 28 40.20 -1.05 7.82
N ALA A 29 41.50 -0.83 7.96
CA ALA A 29 42.41 -0.42 6.88
C ALA A 29 42.79 -1.53 5.89
N SER A 30 42.35 -2.78 6.07
CA SER A 30 42.68 -3.90 5.18
C SER A 30 41.53 -4.91 4.99
N SER A 31 41.56 -5.69 3.90
CA SER A 31 40.57 -6.74 3.60
C SER A 31 40.53 -7.85 4.64
N ASP A 32 41.68 -8.15 5.23
CA ASP A 32 41.86 -9.25 6.19
C ASP A 32 41.26 -8.87 7.55
N ASP A 33 41.35 -7.59 7.94
CA ASP A 33 40.68 -7.08 9.15
C ASP A 33 39.15 -7.14 9.03
N ARG A 34 38.58 -6.94 7.82
CA ARG A 34 37.13 -7.05 7.61
C ARG A 34 36.62 -8.47 7.76
N GLN A 35 37.35 -9.46 7.23
CA GLN A 35 36.98 -10.86 7.39
C GLN A 35 37.04 -11.29 8.87
N ARG A 36 38.04 -10.81 9.60
CA ARG A 36 38.18 -11.10 11.03
C ARG A 36 37.03 -10.53 11.88
N VAL A 37 36.60 -9.29 11.62
CA VAL A 37 35.44 -8.70 12.31
C VAL A 37 34.16 -9.46 11.99
N ILE A 38 33.97 -9.92 10.75
CA ILE A 38 32.80 -10.72 10.35
C ILE A 38 32.80 -12.09 11.06
N GLU A 39 33.94 -12.79 11.12
CA GLU A 39 34.06 -14.07 11.81
C GLU A 39 33.86 -13.95 13.33
N GLU A 40 34.43 -12.92 13.97
CA GLU A 40 34.23 -12.66 15.40
C GLU A 40 32.76 -12.31 15.71
N THR A 41 32.09 -11.56 14.83
CA THR A 41 30.66 -11.24 14.97
C THR A 41 29.78 -12.48 14.82
N LEU A 42 30.05 -13.35 13.85
CA LEU A 42 29.34 -14.62 13.65
C LEU A 42 29.56 -15.60 14.81
N ASN A 43 30.76 -15.63 15.40
CA ASN A 43 31.07 -16.44 16.58
C ASN A 43 30.37 -15.93 17.85
N SER A 44 30.17 -14.60 17.99
CA SER A 44 29.41 -14.04 19.11
C SER A 44 27.91 -14.35 19.04
N LEU A 45 27.35 -14.43 17.83
CA LEU A 45 25.95 -14.78 17.58
C LEU A 45 25.66 -16.26 17.85
N THR A 46 26.63 -17.15 17.60
CA THR A 46 26.51 -18.58 17.89
C THR A 46 26.70 -18.90 19.38
N ALA A 47 27.56 -18.17 20.09
CA ALA A 47 27.75 -18.32 21.54
C ALA A 47 26.51 -17.89 22.38
N SER A 48 25.66 -17.01 21.86
CA SER A 48 24.41 -16.54 22.49
C SER A 48 23.26 -17.57 22.44
N SER A 49 23.44 -18.69 21.73
CA SER A 49 22.40 -19.74 21.56
C SER A 49 22.39 -20.82 22.66
N ALA A 50 23.27 -20.72 23.67
CA ALA A 50 23.29 -21.65 24.80
C ALA A 50 22.15 -21.34 25.80
N SER A 51 21.27 -22.31 26.04
CA SER A 51 20.11 -22.19 26.93
C SER A 51 20.49 -21.84 28.37
N PRO A 52 19.76 -20.93 29.06
CA PRO A 52 20.00 -20.67 30.48
C PRO A 52 19.51 -21.85 31.36
N PRO A 53 20.13 -22.11 32.52
CA PRO A 53 19.68 -23.18 33.42
C PRO A 53 18.32 -22.81 34.06
N PRO A 54 17.50 -23.81 34.44
CA PRO A 54 16.18 -23.55 34.98
C PRO A 54 16.23 -22.90 36.37
N PHE A 55 15.51 -21.78 36.52
CA PHE A 55 15.28 -21.11 37.81
C PHE A 55 14.35 -21.96 38.70
N ALA A 56 14.78 -22.24 39.93
CA ALA A 56 13.95 -22.82 40.97
C ALA A 56 13.08 -21.73 41.64
N PRO A 57 11.77 -21.95 41.87
CA PRO A 57 10.91 -20.94 42.50
C PRO A 57 11.13 -20.89 44.02
N THR A 58 11.28 -19.68 44.56
CA THR A 58 11.32 -19.39 46.01
C THR A 58 9.92 -19.43 46.65
N PRO A 59 9.81 -19.78 47.95
CA PRO A 59 8.54 -20.03 48.61
C PRO A 59 7.89 -18.72 49.06
N HIS A 60 7.20 -18.05 48.15
CA HIS A 60 6.12 -17.12 48.55
C HIS A 60 5.01 -16.95 47.49
N MET A 61 5.12 -17.62 46.35
CA MET A 61 4.19 -17.47 45.21
C MET A 61 3.14 -18.59 45.10
N ARG A 62 3.11 -19.52 46.06
CA ARG A 62 2.18 -20.67 46.09
C ARG A 62 0.90 -20.39 46.86
N ASP A 63 0.92 -19.45 47.81
CA ASP A 63 -0.23 -19.21 48.71
C ASP A 63 -1.25 -18.20 48.15
N LEU A 64 -0.84 -17.33 47.22
CA LEU A 64 -1.74 -16.36 46.58
C LEU A 64 -2.60 -16.96 45.44
N MET A 65 -2.22 -18.11 44.89
CA MET A 65 -2.92 -18.75 43.77
C MET A 65 -4.02 -19.72 44.19
N MET A 66 -4.13 -20.05 45.49
CA MET A 66 -5.16 -20.97 46.03
C MET A 66 -6.40 -20.25 46.58
N GLU A 67 -6.31 -18.96 46.92
CA GLU A 67 -7.39 -18.23 47.59
C GLU A 67 -8.44 -17.65 46.61
N GLU A 68 -8.07 -17.45 45.34
CA GLU A 68 -8.93 -16.83 44.33
C GLU A 68 -9.73 -17.85 43.50
N ALA A 69 -9.34 -19.13 43.53
CA ALA A 69 -10.02 -20.23 42.84
C ALA A 69 -11.19 -20.85 43.63
N MET A 70 -11.39 -20.48 44.90
CA MET A 70 -12.49 -20.99 45.75
C MET A 70 -13.73 -20.07 45.81
N ARG A 71 -13.75 -18.91 45.15
CA ARG A 71 -14.84 -17.93 45.29
C ARG A 71 -15.92 -17.93 44.20
N GLN A 72 -15.85 -18.76 43.15
CA GLN A 72 -16.87 -18.72 42.09
C GLN A 72 -17.22 -20.11 41.53
N ALA A 73 -18.20 -20.77 42.13
CA ALA A 73 -18.93 -21.89 41.53
C ALA A 73 -20.43 -21.81 41.92
N PRO A 74 -21.39 -21.86 40.96
CA PRO A 74 -22.82 -21.86 41.25
C PRO A 74 -23.40 -23.28 41.42
N PRO A 75 -24.50 -23.48 42.18
CA PRO A 75 -25.04 -24.82 42.45
C PRO A 75 -26.13 -25.26 41.47
N HIS A 76 -26.12 -26.55 41.13
CA HIS A 76 -27.22 -27.28 40.49
C HIS A 76 -28.31 -27.65 41.51
N ARG A 77 -29.59 -27.60 41.11
CA ARG A 77 -30.71 -28.28 41.81
C ARG A 77 -31.57 -29.09 40.83
N THR A 78 -31.97 -30.25 41.35
CA THR A 78 -32.75 -31.36 40.80
C THR A 78 -34.26 -31.08 40.72
N GLY A 79 -34.96 -31.72 39.77
CA GLY A 79 -36.41 -31.64 39.59
C GLY A 79 -37.20 -32.86 40.09
N ALA A 80 -38.45 -32.62 40.47
CA ALA A 80 -39.64 -33.48 40.54
C ALA A 80 -40.77 -32.61 41.17
N GLY A 81 -42.05 -32.58 40.82
CA GLY A 81 -42.92 -33.17 39.81
C GLY A 81 -44.37 -32.69 40.09
N GLN A 82 -45.26 -32.79 39.08
CA GLN A 82 -46.73 -32.86 39.12
C GLN A 82 -47.64 -31.59 39.12
N ALA A 83 -48.42 -31.53 38.01
CA ALA A 83 -49.88 -31.37 37.86
C ALA A 83 -50.63 -30.03 38.12
N GLN A 84 -51.35 -29.60 37.07
CA GLN A 84 -52.40 -28.57 36.90
C GLN A 84 -53.75 -28.96 37.57
N PRO A 85 -54.83 -28.11 37.73
CA PRO A 85 -55.34 -27.13 36.72
C PRO A 85 -56.08 -25.85 37.21
N HIS A 86 -56.46 -25.03 36.20
CA HIS A 86 -57.37 -23.86 36.10
C HIS A 86 -58.22 -23.39 37.31
N VAL A 87 -58.38 -22.06 37.49
CA VAL A 87 -59.67 -21.32 37.67
C VAL A 87 -59.44 -19.78 37.64
N ALA A 88 -60.46 -19.05 37.15
CA ALA A 88 -60.55 -17.61 36.91
C ALA A 88 -60.69 -16.71 38.17
N ALA A 89 -60.47 -15.41 37.95
CA ALA A 89 -60.49 -14.30 38.91
C ALA A 89 -61.87 -13.96 39.53
N PRO A 90 -61.89 -13.26 40.69
CA PRO A 90 -62.76 -12.07 40.83
C PRO A 90 -62.09 -10.95 41.70
N PRO A 91 -62.76 -9.85 42.14
CA PRO A 91 -62.43 -8.48 41.74
C PRO A 91 -61.84 -7.58 42.86
N THR A 92 -61.57 -6.35 42.45
CA THR A 92 -60.90 -5.20 43.10
C THR A 92 -61.49 -4.66 44.42
N THR A 93 -60.62 -4.12 45.29
CA THR A 93 -60.84 -2.86 46.03
C THR A 93 -59.50 -2.31 46.57
N PRO A 94 -59.33 -0.98 46.69
CA PRO A 94 -58.02 -0.32 46.71
C PRO A 94 -57.45 -0.14 48.13
N ARG A 95 -56.13 -0.29 48.29
CA ARG A 95 -55.39 0.12 49.49
C ARG A 95 -54.32 1.16 49.14
N SER A 96 -54.26 2.17 49.99
CA SER A 96 -53.45 3.39 49.94
C SER A 96 -51.98 3.17 49.58
N VAL A 97 -51.50 3.93 48.59
CA VAL A 97 -50.08 4.06 48.25
C VAL A 97 -49.41 4.94 49.33
N ALA A 98 -48.57 4.33 50.16
CA ALA A 98 -47.57 5.05 50.93
C ALA A 98 -46.41 5.43 49.99
N ALA A 99 -46.01 6.70 50.01
CA ALA A 99 -44.96 7.24 49.16
C ALA A 99 -43.59 6.57 49.42
N GLN A 100 -42.94 6.09 48.36
CA GLN A 100 -41.52 5.70 48.39
C GLN A 100 -40.63 6.95 48.44
N PRO A 101 -39.52 6.93 49.20
CA PRO A 101 -38.52 8.00 49.14
C PRO A 101 -37.85 8.00 47.76
N PRO A 102 -37.43 9.18 47.25
CA PRO A 102 -36.81 9.26 45.93
C PRO A 102 -35.48 8.50 45.92
N PRO A 103 -35.13 7.85 44.79
CA PRO A 103 -33.84 7.18 44.66
C PRO A 103 -32.70 8.22 44.70
N PRO A 104 -31.52 7.85 45.22
CA PRO A 104 -30.37 8.75 45.25
C PRO A 104 -29.99 9.15 43.83
N SER A 105 -29.76 10.45 43.63
CA SER A 105 -29.28 11.03 42.38
C SER A 105 -27.86 10.54 42.09
N THR A 106 -27.73 9.44 41.35
CA THR A 106 -26.46 9.07 40.73
C THR A 106 -26.32 9.89 39.46
N THR A 107 -25.74 11.08 39.56
CA THR A 107 -25.18 11.77 38.39
C THR A 107 -24.10 10.83 37.83
N PRO A 108 -24.22 10.30 36.60
CA PRO A 108 -23.13 9.53 36.02
C PRO A 108 -21.96 10.50 35.87
N SER A 109 -20.89 10.24 36.61
CA SER A 109 -19.61 10.88 36.38
C SER A 109 -19.19 10.50 34.95
N VAL A 110 -19.39 11.41 34.00
CA VAL A 110 -18.83 11.27 32.66
C VAL A 110 -17.32 11.37 32.84
N VAL A 111 -16.68 10.23 33.06
CA VAL A 111 -15.24 10.11 32.86
C VAL A 111 -15.05 10.31 31.37
N SER A 112 -14.76 11.56 30.98
CA SER A 112 -14.27 11.88 29.65
C SER A 112 -12.98 11.09 29.46
N ALA A 113 -13.09 9.93 28.80
CA ALA A 113 -11.92 9.20 28.35
C ALA A 113 -11.14 10.16 27.46
N THR A 114 -9.98 10.61 27.93
CA THR A 114 -9.14 11.55 27.18
C THR A 114 -8.82 10.91 25.84
N LYS A 115 -9.45 11.41 24.77
CA LYS A 115 -9.21 10.94 23.40
C LYS A 115 -7.72 11.11 23.16
N LYS A 116 -6.99 9.99 22.99
CA LYS A 116 -5.56 10.08 22.64
C LYS A 116 -5.46 10.87 21.35
N SER A 117 -4.73 11.98 21.40
CA SER A 117 -4.48 12.85 20.25
C SER A 117 -3.52 12.22 19.26
N TRP A 118 -2.96 11.05 19.53
CA TRP A 118 -2.05 10.35 18.63
C TRP A 118 -2.40 8.87 18.50
N SER A 119 -1.98 8.29 17.39
CA SER A 119 -2.08 6.86 17.11
C SER A 119 -0.85 6.41 16.32
N MET A 120 -0.45 5.18 16.55
CA MET A 120 0.58 4.50 15.77
C MET A 120 -0.02 3.19 15.24
N SER A 121 0.23 2.91 13.97
CA SER A 121 -0.14 1.65 13.33
C SER A 121 0.89 1.32 12.26
N GLY A 122 0.74 0.20 11.58
CA GLY A 122 1.66 -0.12 10.51
C GLY A 122 1.43 -1.48 9.90
N TYR A 123 2.42 -1.92 9.13
CA TYR A 123 2.51 -3.30 8.70
C TYR A 123 3.96 -3.75 8.55
N VAL A 124 4.14 -5.06 8.59
CA VAL A 124 5.33 -5.75 8.09
C VAL A 124 4.88 -6.69 6.98
N LYS A 125 5.58 -6.70 5.86
CA LYS A 125 5.34 -7.68 4.79
C LYS A 125 6.64 -8.25 4.26
N THR A 126 6.55 -9.50 3.81
CA THR A 126 7.62 -10.23 3.13
C THR A 126 7.06 -10.80 1.84
N LEU A 127 7.73 -10.52 0.72
CA LEU A 127 7.43 -11.04 -0.60
C LEU A 127 8.59 -11.93 -1.04
N ASN A 128 8.34 -13.23 -1.23
CA ASN A 128 9.32 -14.13 -1.82
C ASN A 128 9.04 -14.25 -3.31
N LEU A 129 9.95 -13.73 -4.11
CA LEU A 129 9.86 -13.55 -5.56
C LEU A 129 10.75 -14.54 -6.29
N TRP A 130 10.22 -15.08 -7.38
CA TRP A 130 10.95 -15.79 -8.41
C TRP A 130 10.69 -15.16 -9.78
N THR A 131 11.74 -15.03 -10.59
CA THR A 131 11.68 -14.59 -11.98
C THR A 131 12.75 -15.29 -12.79
N ARG A 132 12.61 -15.23 -14.11
CA ARG A 132 13.67 -15.63 -15.04
C ARG A 132 14.23 -14.39 -15.72
N ALA A 133 15.54 -14.22 -15.61
CA ALA A 133 16.26 -13.13 -16.23
C ALA A 133 15.93 -13.03 -17.72
N THR A 134 15.58 -11.83 -18.16
CA THR A 134 15.40 -11.52 -19.59
C THR A 134 16.71 -11.25 -20.31
N GLY A 135 17.76 -10.91 -19.55
CA GLY A 135 19.03 -10.43 -20.07
C GLY A 135 18.99 -8.98 -20.56
N ASN A 136 17.89 -8.27 -20.31
CA ASN A 136 17.73 -6.86 -20.64
C ASN A 136 18.36 -6.00 -19.54
N ASN A 137 19.55 -5.46 -19.79
CA ASN A 137 20.19 -4.54 -18.86
C ASN A 137 20.16 -3.10 -19.41
N PRO A 138 19.35 -2.19 -18.84
CA PRO A 138 19.37 -0.78 -19.26
C PRO A 138 20.61 -0.02 -18.77
N ASP A 139 21.35 -0.56 -17.80
CA ASP A 139 22.53 0.06 -17.19
C ASP A 139 23.85 -0.35 -17.88
N VAL A 140 23.81 -0.89 -19.11
CA VAL A 140 25.02 -1.21 -19.91
C VAL A 140 25.88 0.04 -20.19
N ALA A 141 25.34 1.24 -19.98
CA ALA A 141 26.12 2.48 -20.06
C ALA A 141 27.08 2.68 -18.86
N ASP A 142 26.71 2.24 -17.64
CA ASP A 142 27.42 2.63 -16.41
C ASP A 142 28.01 1.45 -15.61
N ASN A 143 27.54 0.20 -15.79
CA ASN A 143 28.15 -0.97 -15.14
C ASN A 143 28.09 -2.26 -15.99
N PRO A 144 29.20 -2.66 -16.64
CA PRO A 144 29.25 -3.86 -17.47
C PRO A 144 29.14 -5.19 -16.70
N LEU A 145 29.26 -5.19 -15.37
CA LEU A 145 29.05 -6.38 -14.52
C LEU A 145 27.57 -6.63 -14.19
N ALA A 146 26.66 -5.72 -14.54
CA ALA A 146 25.22 -5.85 -14.34
C ALA A 146 24.49 -6.56 -15.51
N ALA A 147 25.22 -7.00 -16.53
CA ALA A 147 24.64 -7.78 -17.62
C ALA A 147 24.13 -9.13 -17.07
N THR A 148 22.82 -9.27 -16.98
CA THR A 148 22.21 -10.56 -16.66
C THR A 148 22.31 -11.44 -17.90
N GLU A 149 22.84 -12.67 -17.78
CA GLU A 149 22.64 -13.65 -18.84
C GLU A 149 21.15 -14.02 -18.86
N GLY A 150 20.51 -13.89 -20.02
CA GLY A 150 19.10 -14.26 -20.16
C GLY A 150 18.92 -15.74 -19.85
N GLY A 151 17.85 -16.08 -19.11
CA GLY A 151 17.50 -17.45 -18.78
C GLY A 151 17.90 -17.92 -17.38
N GLU A 152 18.64 -17.13 -16.61
CA GLU A 152 18.94 -17.44 -15.20
C GLU A 152 17.68 -17.36 -14.32
N ASP A 153 17.49 -18.33 -13.43
CA ASP A 153 16.45 -18.26 -12.41
C ASP A 153 16.92 -17.37 -11.24
N LEU A 154 16.17 -16.30 -10.97
CA LEU A 154 16.50 -15.30 -9.95
C LEU A 154 15.48 -15.36 -8.82
N LEU A 155 15.97 -15.20 -7.59
CA LEU A 155 15.18 -15.23 -6.37
C LEU A 155 15.40 -13.96 -5.56
N ALA A 156 14.35 -13.45 -4.93
CA ALA A 156 14.42 -12.37 -3.97
C ALA A 156 13.47 -12.58 -2.79
N SER A 157 13.87 -12.08 -1.63
CA SER A 157 12.99 -11.83 -0.49
C SER A 157 12.94 -10.31 -0.28
N VAL A 158 11.79 -9.70 -0.57
CA VAL A 158 11.53 -8.27 -0.38
C VAL A 158 10.77 -8.09 0.92
N ASN A 159 11.39 -7.41 1.88
CA ASN A 159 10.86 -7.21 3.21
C ASN A 159 10.59 -5.72 3.41
N ARG A 160 9.34 -5.34 3.68
CA ARG A 160 8.97 -3.96 3.97
C ARG A 160 8.34 -3.83 5.35
N THR A 161 8.80 -2.85 6.12
CA THR A 161 8.15 -2.40 7.35
C THR A 161 7.72 -0.96 7.19
N ARG A 162 6.42 -0.68 7.39
CA ARG A 162 5.87 0.69 7.38
C ARG A 162 5.32 1.05 8.74
N LEU A 163 5.85 2.10 9.34
CA LEU A 163 5.38 2.69 10.59
C LEU A 163 4.58 3.95 10.29
N LYS A 164 3.32 3.99 10.72
CA LYS A 164 2.40 5.11 10.50
C LYS A 164 2.13 5.82 11.81
N PHE A 165 2.59 7.05 11.93
CA PHE A 165 2.28 7.94 13.04
C PHE A 165 1.25 8.98 12.61
N ARG A 166 0.21 9.17 13.42
CA ARG A 166 -0.80 10.21 13.22
C ARG A 166 -0.99 10.98 14.51
N TRP A 167 -0.90 12.31 14.42
CA TRP A 167 -1.14 13.23 15.52
C TRP A 167 -2.23 14.23 15.14
N ARG A 168 -3.26 14.29 15.98
CA ARG A 168 -4.50 15.09 15.88
C ARG A 168 -4.79 15.69 17.26
N PRO A 169 -4.04 16.73 17.67
CA PRO A 169 -4.29 17.44 18.92
C PRO A 169 -5.66 18.12 18.92
N GLU A 170 -6.11 18.57 17.74
CA GLU A 170 -7.38 19.25 17.52
C GLU A 170 -8.03 18.71 16.24
N ASP A 171 -9.35 18.86 16.09
CA ASP A 171 -10.07 18.34 14.91
C ASP A 171 -9.68 19.05 13.60
N PHE A 172 -9.21 20.30 13.68
CA PHE A 172 -8.77 21.09 12.52
C PHE A 172 -7.34 20.78 12.07
N PHE A 173 -6.53 20.04 12.85
CA PHE A 173 -5.12 19.81 12.53
C PHE A 173 -4.77 18.32 12.54
N THR A 174 -4.01 17.87 11.55
CA THR A 174 -3.40 16.54 11.54
C THR A 174 -1.97 16.61 11.06
N ALA A 175 -1.03 16.02 11.80
CA ALA A 175 0.29 15.66 11.29
C ALA A 175 0.35 14.15 11.04
N ALA A 176 0.94 13.75 9.92
CA ALA A 176 1.04 12.36 9.49
C ALA A 176 2.45 12.06 8.99
N VAL A 177 3.03 10.97 9.50
CA VAL A 177 4.33 10.44 9.06
C VAL A 177 4.17 8.95 8.79
N ASP A 178 4.58 8.51 7.60
CA ASP A 178 4.74 7.11 7.22
C ASP A 178 6.22 6.87 6.94
N TYR A 179 6.86 6.09 7.80
CA TYR A 179 8.28 5.75 7.72
C TYR A 179 8.44 4.31 7.24
N ASP A 180 9.24 4.14 6.19
CA ASP A 180 9.44 2.88 5.50
C ASP A 180 10.86 2.37 5.66
N GLN A 181 10.95 1.06 5.78
CA GLN A 181 12.17 0.28 5.73
C GLN A 181 11.98 -0.82 4.69
N GLU A 182 12.88 -0.91 3.72
CA GLU A 182 12.79 -1.83 2.60
C GLU A 182 14.11 -2.59 2.43
N VAL A 183 14.05 -3.91 2.53
CA VAL A 183 15.21 -4.80 2.46
C VAL A 183 14.96 -5.86 1.41
N TRP A 184 15.82 -5.94 0.41
CA TRP A 184 15.81 -6.99 -0.61
C TRP A 184 17.00 -7.89 -0.40
N LEU A 185 16.79 -9.20 -0.39
CA LEU A 185 17.84 -10.20 -0.26
C LEU A 185 17.71 -11.25 -1.35
N GLY A 186 18.83 -11.73 -1.90
CA GLY A 186 18.86 -12.82 -2.88
C GLY A 186 19.48 -12.44 -4.21
N SER A 187 19.56 -13.39 -5.14
CA SER A 187 20.24 -13.22 -6.42
C SER A 187 19.63 -12.13 -7.30
N PHE A 188 18.32 -11.86 -7.17
CA PHE A 188 17.66 -10.77 -7.88
C PHE A 188 18.07 -9.39 -7.35
N ALA A 189 18.35 -9.25 -6.05
CA ALA A 189 18.52 -7.96 -5.38
C ALA A 189 19.70 -7.11 -5.90
N GLY A 190 20.73 -7.71 -6.50
CA GLY A 190 21.84 -6.97 -7.12
C GLY A 190 21.72 -6.76 -8.62
N ARG A 191 20.67 -7.27 -9.27
CA ARG A 191 20.54 -7.25 -10.74
C ARG A 191 19.96 -5.93 -11.25
N GLY A 192 20.26 -5.60 -12.52
CA GLY A 192 19.74 -4.42 -13.20
C GLY A 192 18.21 -4.38 -13.21
N ASP A 193 17.57 -5.52 -13.42
CA ASP A 193 16.11 -5.68 -13.39
C ASP A 193 15.51 -5.25 -12.05
N ALA A 194 16.14 -5.67 -10.94
CA ALA A 194 15.73 -5.23 -9.61
C ALA A 194 15.97 -3.73 -9.40
N LYS A 195 17.04 -3.15 -9.96
CA LYS A 195 17.27 -1.70 -9.88
C LYS A 195 16.20 -0.91 -10.62
N LEU A 196 15.70 -1.40 -11.76
CA LEU A 196 14.58 -0.79 -12.47
C LEU A 196 13.29 -0.82 -11.64
N LEU A 197 12.99 -1.95 -11.01
CA LEU A 197 11.79 -2.09 -10.18
C LEU A 197 11.86 -1.26 -8.90
N ARG A 198 13.07 -1.05 -8.36
CA ARG A 198 13.34 -0.20 -7.19
C ARG A 198 13.39 1.29 -7.50
N ARG A 199 13.49 1.73 -8.76
CA ARG A 199 13.45 3.15 -9.09
C ARG A 199 12.09 3.70 -8.67
N HIS A 200 12.06 4.25 -7.45
CA HIS A 200 10.99 5.10 -6.99
C HIS A 200 10.80 6.22 -8.01
N ALA A 201 9.62 6.82 -8.06
CA ALA A 201 9.44 8.03 -8.85
C ALA A 201 10.17 9.22 -8.20
N GLU A 202 11.50 9.12 -8.01
CA GLU A 202 12.41 10.15 -7.50
C GLU A 202 12.17 11.49 -8.22
N GLN A 203 11.78 11.42 -9.50
CA GLN A 203 11.42 12.56 -10.34
C GLN A 203 10.16 13.34 -9.87
N ARG A 204 9.47 12.90 -8.81
CA ARG A 204 8.24 13.50 -8.26
C ARG A 204 8.39 13.98 -6.81
N GLN A 205 9.55 13.80 -6.21
CA GLN A 205 9.85 14.29 -4.86
C GLN A 205 10.77 15.50 -4.91
N PHE A 206 10.42 16.56 -4.19
CA PHE A 206 11.24 17.77 -4.09
C PHE A 206 12.39 17.58 -3.11
N LEU A 207 12.10 16.93 -1.97
CA LEU A 207 13.11 16.55 -0.99
C LEU A 207 13.52 15.10 -1.24
N ASP A 208 14.82 14.84 -1.22
CA ASP A 208 15.29 13.47 -1.05
C ASP A 208 15.17 13.11 0.43
N LEU A 209 14.22 12.22 0.76
CA LEU A 209 13.97 11.74 2.11
C LEU A 209 14.10 10.22 2.18
N SER A 210 14.89 9.63 1.28
CA SER A 210 15.36 8.27 1.39
C SER A 210 16.88 8.24 1.53
N GLN A 211 17.38 7.13 2.03
CA GLN A 211 18.81 6.86 2.04
C GLN A 211 19.03 5.36 1.89
N THR A 212 19.85 5.00 0.90
CA THR A 212 20.30 3.62 0.70
C THR A 212 21.52 3.37 1.58
N PHE A 213 21.45 2.36 2.44
CA PHE A 213 22.57 1.92 3.29
C PHE A 213 23.37 0.78 2.66
N VAL A 214 22.68 -0.10 1.94
CA VAL A 214 23.30 -1.26 1.27
C VAL A 214 22.76 -1.31 -0.15
N ASP A 215 23.67 -1.40 -1.13
CA ASP A 215 23.39 -1.75 -2.52
C ASP A 215 24.56 -2.61 -3.01
N ASP A 216 24.52 -3.88 -2.61
CA ASP A 216 25.53 -4.90 -2.93
C ASP A 216 24.88 -6.06 -3.68
N GLY A 217 25.66 -6.85 -4.42
CA GLY A 217 25.21 -7.80 -5.45
C GLY A 217 24.15 -8.85 -5.03
N GLY A 218 23.85 -9.00 -3.74
CA GLY A 218 22.76 -9.84 -3.23
C GLY A 218 21.92 -9.21 -2.11
N ALA A 219 22.12 -7.93 -1.79
CA ALA A 219 21.43 -7.25 -0.72
C ALA A 219 21.20 -5.77 -1.04
N PHE A 220 19.99 -5.30 -0.78
CA PHE A 220 19.65 -3.88 -0.84
C PHE A 220 18.89 -3.50 0.42
N TYR A 221 19.22 -2.34 0.98
CA TYR A 221 18.52 -1.77 2.12
C TYR A 221 18.38 -0.27 1.96
N GLU A 222 17.13 0.18 1.99
CA GLU A 222 16.77 1.59 2.00
C GLU A 222 15.76 1.88 3.10
N HIS A 223 15.87 3.08 3.66
CA HIS A 223 14.83 3.66 4.50
C HIS A 223 14.34 4.95 3.88
N SER A 224 13.06 5.26 4.07
CA SER A 224 12.47 6.47 3.51
C SER A 224 11.30 7.02 4.31
N LEU A 225 11.05 8.33 4.16
CA LEU A 225 9.76 8.92 4.52
C LEU A 225 8.81 8.81 3.33
N HIS A 226 8.00 7.75 3.34
CA HIS A 226 7.00 7.49 2.31
C HIS A 226 5.93 8.60 2.28
N ARG A 227 5.51 9.09 3.45
CA ARG A 227 4.61 10.26 3.60
C ARG A 227 5.02 11.08 4.81
N ALA A 228 4.90 12.39 4.71
CA ALA A 228 5.22 13.33 5.77
C ALA A 228 4.51 14.65 5.48
N TYR A 229 3.33 14.86 6.06
CA TYR A 229 2.53 16.05 5.79
C TYR A 229 1.75 16.55 7.00
N ALA A 230 1.42 17.83 6.97
CA ALA A 230 0.49 18.48 7.87
C ALA A 230 -0.79 18.86 7.12
N SER A 231 -1.92 18.78 7.81
CA SER A 231 -3.25 19.01 7.27
C SER A 231 -3.99 20.00 8.17
N LEU A 232 -4.51 21.07 7.59
CA LEU A 232 -5.40 22.03 8.21
C LEU A 232 -6.79 21.88 7.58
N ARG A 233 -7.82 21.67 8.40
CA ARG A 233 -9.18 21.38 7.95
C ARG A 233 -10.17 22.37 8.53
N SER A 234 -11.08 22.81 7.68
CA SER A 234 -12.24 23.63 8.04
C SER A 234 -13.43 23.21 7.20
N GLU A 235 -14.60 23.80 7.42
CA GLU A 235 -15.79 23.48 6.64
C GLU A 235 -15.68 23.86 5.16
N MET A 236 -14.90 24.91 4.84
CA MET A 236 -14.79 25.45 3.49
C MET A 236 -13.43 25.21 2.84
N VAL A 237 -12.37 25.01 3.63
CA VAL A 237 -10.99 24.91 3.12
C VAL A 237 -10.22 23.82 3.83
N ASN A 238 -9.61 22.93 3.04
CA ASN A 238 -8.64 21.95 3.50
C ASN A 238 -7.29 22.21 2.83
N VAL A 239 -6.23 22.29 3.63
CA VAL A 239 -4.86 22.52 3.14
C VAL A 239 -3.97 21.39 3.65
N ASP A 240 -3.34 20.67 2.73
CA ASP A 240 -2.37 19.63 3.02
C ASP A 240 -0.99 20.09 2.49
N ILE A 241 0.04 20.11 3.35
CA ILE A 241 1.40 20.56 3.03
C ILE A 241 2.40 19.45 3.38
N GLY A 242 3.22 19.05 2.40
CA GLY A 242 4.29 18.05 2.55
C GLY A 242 4.15 16.90 1.56
N ARG A 243 4.75 15.75 1.89
CA ARG A 243 4.70 14.54 1.08
C ARG A 243 3.39 13.79 1.30
N GLN A 244 2.56 13.77 0.26
CA GLN A 244 1.20 13.25 0.32
C GLN A 244 0.82 12.54 -0.98
N GLN A 245 -0.28 11.79 -0.96
CA GLN A 245 -0.87 11.24 -2.17
C GLN A 245 -2.04 12.12 -2.61
N ILE A 246 -2.10 12.42 -3.91
CA ILE A 246 -3.11 13.28 -4.55
C ILE A 246 -3.71 12.52 -5.74
N PRO A 247 -4.63 11.57 -5.49
CA PRO A 247 -5.22 10.76 -6.55
C PRO A 247 -6.35 11.54 -7.24
N TRP A 248 -6.26 11.73 -8.56
CA TRP A 248 -7.34 12.31 -9.38
C TRP A 248 -7.90 11.33 -10.42
N GLY A 249 -7.13 10.33 -10.85
CA GLY A 249 -7.53 9.42 -11.93
C GLY A 249 -8.67 8.48 -11.54
N VAL A 250 -9.52 8.18 -12.52
CA VAL A 250 -10.68 7.27 -12.38
C VAL A 250 -10.49 5.94 -13.13
N GLY A 251 -9.46 5.86 -13.97
CA GLY A 251 -8.97 4.67 -14.66
C GLY A 251 -8.42 3.61 -13.69
N ARG A 252 -8.41 2.35 -14.15
CA ARG A 252 -7.95 1.20 -13.37
C ARG A 252 -6.72 0.50 -13.95
N PHE A 253 -6.43 0.72 -15.23
CA PHE A 253 -5.19 0.32 -15.90
C PHE A 253 -4.38 1.54 -16.35
N ALA A 254 -5.04 2.61 -16.77
CA ALA A 254 -4.36 3.85 -17.16
C ALA A 254 -5.13 5.09 -16.69
N THR A 255 -4.44 5.97 -15.98
CA THR A 255 -5.02 7.16 -15.34
C THR A 255 -4.42 8.45 -15.92
N PRO A 256 -4.78 8.87 -17.14
CA PRO A 256 -4.16 10.03 -17.80
C PRO A 256 -4.27 11.31 -16.97
N THR A 257 -5.34 11.53 -16.20
CA THR A 257 -5.50 12.75 -15.38
C THR A 257 -4.77 12.72 -14.04
N ASP A 258 -4.27 11.57 -13.61
CA ASP A 258 -3.51 11.43 -12.37
C ASP A 258 -2.04 11.84 -12.57
N VAL A 259 -1.82 13.13 -12.81
CA VAL A 259 -0.50 13.69 -13.13
C VAL A 259 0.46 13.74 -11.94
N PHE A 260 -0.04 13.54 -10.72
CA PHE A 260 0.74 13.59 -9.48
C PHE A 260 1.17 12.20 -9.02
N ASN A 261 0.31 11.20 -9.15
CA ASN A 261 0.57 9.84 -8.69
C ASN A 261 0.21 8.79 -9.77
N PRO A 262 0.60 8.94 -11.05
CA PRO A 262 0.10 8.10 -12.15
C PRO A 262 0.27 6.60 -11.85
N PHE A 263 -0.78 5.84 -12.18
CA PHE A 263 -0.83 4.40 -11.95
C PHE A 263 0.16 3.67 -12.87
N ASP A 264 0.84 2.67 -12.33
CA ASP A 264 1.78 1.83 -13.08
C ASP A 264 1.36 0.37 -12.95
N THR A 265 0.87 -0.20 -14.05
CA THR A 265 0.38 -1.57 -14.13
C THR A 265 1.48 -2.62 -14.03
N THR A 266 2.74 -2.21 -14.12
CA THR A 266 3.89 -3.11 -14.18
C THR A 266 4.69 -3.16 -12.87
N ARG A 267 4.25 -2.43 -11.85
CA ARG A 267 4.82 -2.53 -10.49
C ARG A 267 4.47 -3.85 -9.84
N ILE A 268 5.42 -4.46 -9.13
CA ILE A 268 5.18 -5.63 -8.28
C ILE A 268 4.02 -5.33 -7.30
N GLU A 269 4.07 -4.17 -6.65
CA GLU A 269 3.12 -3.76 -5.62
C GLU A 269 2.17 -2.66 -6.14
N LEU A 270 1.10 -3.04 -6.84
CA LEU A 270 0.14 -2.10 -7.44
C LEU A 270 -0.58 -1.20 -6.42
N GLU A 271 -0.69 -1.64 -5.17
CA GLU A 271 -1.31 -0.86 -4.09
C GLU A 271 -0.39 0.27 -3.59
N GLU A 272 0.92 0.18 -3.84
CA GLU A 272 1.92 1.12 -3.34
C GLU A 272 2.12 2.26 -4.35
N ARG A 273 1.64 3.44 -3.96
CA ARG A 273 1.73 4.66 -4.77
C ARG A 273 2.60 5.68 -4.05
N ASP A 274 3.64 6.13 -4.76
CA ASP A 274 4.61 7.10 -4.25
C ASP A 274 3.90 8.42 -3.91
N GLY A 275 4.34 9.07 -2.82
CA GLY A 275 3.89 10.41 -2.47
C GLY A 275 4.55 11.49 -3.34
N VAL A 276 3.89 12.65 -3.43
CA VAL A 276 4.40 13.87 -4.05
C VAL A 276 4.56 14.94 -2.98
N ASP A 277 5.65 15.70 -3.03
CA ASP A 277 5.85 16.87 -2.18
C ASP A 277 5.04 18.03 -2.77
N ALA A 278 4.00 18.45 -2.04
CA ALA A 278 3.03 19.41 -2.57
C ALA A 278 2.39 20.29 -1.49
N VAL A 279 1.86 21.42 -1.94
CA VAL A 279 0.78 22.14 -1.28
C VAL A 279 -0.51 21.83 -2.04
N ASN A 280 -1.48 21.25 -1.34
CA ASN A 280 -2.76 20.81 -1.89
C ASN A 280 -3.88 21.50 -1.13
N THR A 281 -4.60 22.40 -1.82
CA THR A 281 -5.65 23.22 -1.24
C THR A 281 -6.98 22.91 -1.89
N ARG A 282 -7.94 22.44 -1.10
CA ARG A 282 -9.31 22.13 -1.53
C ARG A 282 -10.29 23.12 -0.94
N PHE A 283 -10.99 23.83 -1.81
CA PHE A 283 -12.10 24.71 -1.46
C PHE A 283 -13.42 23.98 -1.69
N MET A 284 -14.19 23.82 -0.61
CA MET A 284 -15.51 23.18 -0.61
C MET A 284 -16.57 24.28 -0.71
N PHE A 285 -17.36 24.26 -1.77
CA PHE A 285 -18.47 25.18 -1.98
C PHE A 285 -19.78 24.39 -1.88
N PRO A 286 -20.53 24.51 -0.77
CA PRO A 286 -21.79 23.79 -0.60
C PRO A 286 -22.71 23.95 -1.81
N GLN A 287 -23.26 22.85 -2.33
CA GLN A 287 -24.15 22.78 -3.50
C GLN A 287 -23.52 23.14 -4.86
N VAL A 288 -22.31 23.70 -4.88
CA VAL A 288 -21.60 24.09 -6.11
C VAL A 288 -20.58 23.03 -6.52
N GLY A 289 -19.76 22.54 -5.58
CA GLY A 289 -18.72 21.54 -5.86
C GLY A 289 -17.41 21.78 -5.10
N GLU A 290 -16.34 21.15 -5.55
CA GLU A 290 -14.98 21.30 -5.03
C GLU A 290 -14.07 22.00 -6.06
N LEU A 291 -13.26 22.95 -5.62
CA LEU A 291 -12.11 23.45 -6.36
C LEU A 291 -10.82 23.00 -5.66
N ASN A 292 -10.03 22.20 -6.35
CA ASN A 292 -8.76 21.69 -5.85
C ASN A 292 -7.58 22.35 -6.59
N VAL A 293 -6.67 22.96 -5.86
CA VAL A 293 -5.47 23.63 -6.37
C VAL A 293 -4.24 22.93 -5.79
N VAL A 294 -3.39 22.40 -6.66
CA VAL A 294 -2.19 21.66 -6.27
C VAL A 294 -0.97 22.34 -6.85
N TYR A 295 0.05 22.56 -6.03
CA TYR A 295 1.35 23.06 -6.44
C TYR A 295 2.46 22.13 -5.93
N THR A 296 3.36 21.73 -6.82
CA THR A 296 4.58 21.00 -6.48
C THR A 296 5.78 21.89 -6.77
N PRO A 297 6.67 22.15 -5.79
CA PRO A 297 7.86 22.96 -6.00
C PRO A 297 8.83 22.29 -6.97
N ARG A 298 9.72 23.09 -7.58
CA ARG A 298 10.76 22.60 -8.49
C ARG A 298 11.95 22.08 -7.69
N GLY A 299 12.37 20.84 -7.95
CA GLY A 299 13.57 20.23 -7.35
C GLY A 299 14.82 20.30 -8.24
N GLU A 300 15.97 19.86 -7.69
CA GLU A 300 17.29 19.98 -8.33
C GLU A 300 17.57 18.92 -9.42
N ARG A 301 16.97 17.72 -9.32
CA ARG A 301 17.13 16.62 -10.29
C ARG A 301 15.81 16.24 -10.96
N LEU A 302 15.52 16.86 -12.11
CA LEU A 302 14.41 16.48 -13.02
C LEU A 302 12.98 16.68 -12.49
N HIS A 303 12.78 17.47 -11.43
CA HIS A 303 11.45 17.78 -10.90
C HIS A 303 10.99 19.16 -11.38
N PRO A 304 10.37 19.28 -12.58
CA PRO A 304 9.87 20.56 -13.00
C PRO A 304 8.63 20.89 -12.16
N ASN A 305 8.48 22.16 -11.78
CA ASN A 305 7.31 22.61 -11.03
C ASN A 305 6.02 22.19 -11.75
N ARG A 306 5.03 21.80 -10.97
CA ARG A 306 3.69 21.49 -11.48
C ARG A 306 2.70 22.34 -10.71
N TRP A 307 1.71 22.83 -11.42
CA TRP A 307 0.54 23.40 -10.80
C TRP A 307 -0.67 23.00 -11.60
N MET A 308 -1.71 22.56 -10.91
CA MET A 308 -2.94 22.12 -11.53
C MET A 308 -4.12 22.61 -10.70
N VAL A 309 -5.21 22.87 -11.40
CA VAL A 309 -6.49 23.19 -10.79
C VAL A 309 -7.51 22.20 -11.32
N ARG A 310 -8.30 21.57 -10.45
CA ARG A 310 -9.44 20.72 -10.79
C ARG A 310 -10.70 21.30 -10.15
N GLY A 311 -11.71 21.61 -10.95
CA GLY A 311 -13.06 21.89 -10.47
C GLY A 311 -13.93 20.65 -10.67
N SER A 312 -14.67 20.24 -9.65
CA SER A 312 -15.52 19.05 -9.72
C SER A 312 -16.87 19.24 -9.05
N LYS A 313 -17.88 18.52 -9.56
CA LYS A 313 -19.25 18.59 -9.06
C LYS A 313 -20.01 17.30 -9.33
N ASP A 314 -20.85 16.91 -8.38
CA ASP A 314 -21.89 15.90 -8.59
C ASP A 314 -23.07 16.46 -9.40
N ILE A 315 -23.32 15.88 -10.57
CA ILE A 315 -24.39 16.24 -11.50
C ILE A 315 -25.20 14.98 -11.80
N LEU A 316 -26.46 14.94 -11.38
CA LEU A 316 -27.39 13.83 -11.62
C LEU A 316 -26.86 12.45 -11.15
N GLY A 317 -26.05 12.42 -10.09
CA GLY A 317 -25.43 11.19 -9.57
C GLY A 317 -24.13 10.78 -10.26
N TYR A 318 -23.55 11.66 -11.08
CA TYR A 318 -22.22 11.51 -11.67
C TYR A 318 -21.30 12.60 -11.15
N GLU A 319 -20.13 12.23 -10.65
CA GLU A 319 -19.06 13.19 -10.36
C GLU A 319 -18.39 13.57 -11.69
N ALA A 320 -18.41 14.85 -12.04
CA ALA A 320 -17.74 15.39 -13.21
C ALA A 320 -16.64 16.36 -12.78
N GLY A 321 -15.44 16.19 -13.33
CA GLY A 321 -14.27 17.01 -13.11
C GLY A 321 -13.74 17.64 -14.39
N LEU A 322 -13.28 18.88 -14.31
CA LEU A 322 -12.46 19.53 -15.32
C LEU A 322 -11.17 20.01 -14.66
N LEU A 323 -10.04 19.79 -15.31
CA LEU A 323 -8.73 20.14 -14.78
C LEU A 323 -7.86 20.81 -15.82
N GLY A 324 -6.95 21.66 -15.36
CA GLY A 324 -5.97 22.30 -16.21
C GLY A 324 -4.83 22.90 -15.42
N GLY A 325 -3.70 23.09 -16.10
CA GLY A 325 -2.51 23.66 -15.49
C GLY A 325 -1.26 23.39 -16.29
N ARG A 326 -0.14 23.23 -15.60
CA ARG A 326 1.16 22.89 -16.19
C ARG A 326 1.82 21.76 -15.44
N VAL A 327 2.30 20.79 -16.21
CA VAL A 327 3.16 19.71 -15.75
C VAL A 327 4.55 19.99 -16.31
N GLY A 328 5.38 20.61 -15.48
CA GLY A 328 6.65 21.18 -15.92
C GLY A 328 6.50 22.22 -17.02
N ARG A 329 7.07 21.96 -18.20
CA ARG A 329 6.97 22.88 -19.35
C ARG A 329 5.68 22.70 -20.15
N ALA A 330 5.02 21.55 -20.03
CA ALA A 330 3.82 21.21 -20.78
C ALA A 330 2.59 21.90 -20.20
N GLY A 331 1.75 22.48 -21.05
CA GLY A 331 0.39 22.84 -20.67
C GLY A 331 -0.51 21.61 -20.71
N ALA A 332 -1.40 21.46 -19.75
CA ALA A 332 -2.30 20.32 -19.62
C ALA A 332 -3.75 20.78 -19.44
N LEU A 333 -4.69 20.10 -20.10
CA LEU A 333 -6.13 20.28 -19.96
C LEU A 333 -6.80 18.91 -20.01
N GLY A 334 -7.70 18.61 -19.08
CA GLY A 334 -8.37 17.33 -19.02
C GLY A 334 -9.71 17.40 -18.32
N GLY A 335 -10.29 16.23 -18.15
CA GLY A 335 -11.51 16.06 -17.40
C GLY A 335 -11.77 14.60 -17.11
N ASP A 336 -12.65 14.36 -16.16
CA ASP A 336 -13.04 13.06 -15.68
C ASP A 336 -14.54 13.02 -15.38
N LEU A 337 -15.12 11.83 -15.47
CA LEU A 337 -16.52 11.56 -15.19
C LEU A 337 -16.59 10.19 -14.52
N ALA A 338 -17.29 10.07 -13.39
CA ALA A 338 -17.53 8.80 -12.73
C ALA A 338 -18.96 8.74 -12.19
N GLY A 339 -19.64 7.63 -12.42
CA GLY A 339 -20.98 7.40 -11.87
C GLY A 339 -21.49 6.01 -12.20
N ASN A 340 -22.76 5.76 -11.89
CA ASN A 340 -23.39 4.47 -12.13
C ASN A 340 -24.53 4.59 -13.14
N ILE A 341 -24.53 3.71 -14.13
CA ILE A 341 -25.69 3.45 -14.99
C ILE A 341 -26.31 2.13 -14.53
N ARG A 342 -27.48 2.22 -13.88
CA ARG A 342 -28.11 1.08 -13.19
C ARG A 342 -27.16 0.48 -12.15
N GLN A 343 -26.72 -0.76 -12.36
CA GLN A 343 -25.82 -1.50 -11.48
C GLN A 343 -24.37 -1.54 -12.00
N ALA A 344 -24.11 -0.95 -13.17
CA ALA A 344 -22.77 -0.85 -13.72
C ALA A 344 -22.16 0.52 -13.38
N ALA A 345 -20.91 0.54 -12.95
CA ALA A 345 -20.16 1.77 -12.90
C ALA A 345 -19.67 2.12 -14.31
N LEU A 346 -19.70 3.41 -14.64
CA LEU A 346 -19.11 3.97 -15.85
C LEU A 346 -18.16 5.09 -15.43
N ARG A 347 -16.93 5.03 -15.91
CA ARG A 347 -15.94 6.08 -15.69
C ARG A 347 -15.22 6.40 -16.98
N GLY A 348 -14.83 7.66 -17.12
CA GLY A 348 -14.05 8.11 -18.24
C GLY A 348 -13.18 9.29 -17.84
N GLU A 349 -12.01 9.38 -18.43
CA GLU A 349 -11.13 10.53 -18.25
C GLU A 349 -10.33 10.79 -19.51
N PHE A 350 -9.94 12.04 -19.72
CA PHE A 350 -9.10 12.44 -20.84
C PHE A 350 -8.10 13.51 -20.42
N LEU A 351 -6.96 13.54 -21.10
CA LEU A 351 -5.94 14.55 -20.94
C LEU A 351 -5.36 14.95 -22.30
N PHE A 352 -5.29 16.25 -22.55
CA PHE A 352 -4.52 16.87 -23.61
C PHE A 352 -3.27 17.52 -23.01
N GLU A 353 -2.10 17.23 -23.57
CA GLU A 353 -0.84 17.84 -23.19
C GLU A 353 -0.15 18.49 -24.39
N ASN A 354 0.44 19.65 -24.15
CA ASN A 354 1.26 20.37 -25.11
C ASN A 354 2.69 20.59 -24.57
N PRO A 355 3.56 19.57 -24.63
CA PRO A 355 4.95 19.65 -24.19
C PRO A 355 5.80 20.57 -25.08
N ALA A 356 6.75 21.27 -24.46
CA ALA A 356 7.66 22.16 -25.19
C ALA A 356 8.68 21.35 -25.99
N GLY A 357 8.70 21.50 -27.32
CA GLY A 357 9.66 20.83 -28.20
C GLY A 357 9.25 19.42 -28.64
N GLU A 358 8.09 18.92 -28.19
CA GLU A 358 7.46 17.68 -28.64
C GLU A 358 6.11 18.00 -29.31
N LYS A 359 5.52 17.03 -30.02
CA LYS A 359 4.15 17.17 -30.54
C LYS A 359 3.16 17.10 -29.38
N HIS A 360 2.11 17.90 -29.44
CA HIS A 360 0.98 17.74 -28.54
C HIS A 360 0.36 16.35 -28.70
N PHE A 361 -0.19 15.82 -27.62
CA PHE A 361 -0.87 14.53 -27.63
C PHE A 361 -2.13 14.56 -26.77
N PHE A 362 -3.03 13.64 -27.08
CA PHE A 362 -4.30 13.44 -26.40
C PHE A 362 -4.39 12.00 -25.94
N GLN A 363 -4.84 11.79 -24.71
CA GLN A 363 -5.06 10.46 -24.15
C GLN A 363 -6.45 10.42 -23.51
N TYR A 364 -7.07 9.25 -23.53
CA TYR A 364 -8.30 9.03 -22.78
C TYR A 364 -8.45 7.58 -22.36
N THR A 365 -9.20 7.40 -21.28
CA THR A 365 -9.56 6.10 -20.73
C THR A 365 -11.08 6.05 -20.57
N LEU A 366 -11.69 4.92 -20.92
CA LEU A 366 -13.10 4.63 -20.64
C LEU A 366 -13.16 3.26 -19.96
N ASN A 367 -13.79 3.17 -18.80
CA ASN A 367 -14.02 1.90 -18.13
C ASN A 367 -15.45 1.71 -17.66
N THR A 368 -15.84 0.45 -17.55
CA THR A 368 -17.06 0.03 -16.90
C THR A 368 -16.81 -1.20 -16.06
N ASP A 369 -17.46 -1.29 -14.91
CA ASP A 369 -17.43 -2.48 -14.07
C ASP A 369 -18.81 -2.88 -13.55
N TYR A 370 -18.94 -4.17 -13.29
CA TYR A 370 -20.20 -4.79 -12.89
C TYR A 370 -19.95 -5.97 -11.95
N ASN A 371 -20.80 -6.09 -10.93
CA ASN A 371 -20.86 -7.25 -10.05
C ASN A 371 -22.04 -8.13 -10.48
N PHE A 372 -21.74 -9.29 -11.04
CA PHE A 372 -22.74 -10.27 -11.45
C PHE A 372 -23.34 -11.00 -10.25
N SER A 373 -24.59 -11.43 -10.40
CA SER A 373 -25.33 -12.15 -9.34
C SER A 373 -24.71 -13.50 -8.96
N ASN A 374 -23.86 -14.07 -9.81
CA ASN A 374 -23.11 -15.29 -9.53
C ASN A 374 -21.81 -15.04 -8.74
N GLY A 375 -21.54 -13.81 -8.29
CA GLY A 375 -20.38 -13.44 -7.49
C GLY A 375 -19.15 -13.02 -8.30
N ILE A 376 -19.24 -13.01 -9.64
CA ILE A 376 -18.14 -12.54 -10.49
C ILE A 376 -18.17 -11.00 -10.53
N TYR A 377 -17.04 -10.39 -10.25
CA TYR A 377 -16.74 -9.01 -10.60
C TYR A 377 -16.07 -8.97 -11.98
N ALA A 378 -16.47 -8.05 -12.84
CA ALA A 378 -15.75 -7.79 -14.08
C ALA A 378 -15.61 -6.29 -14.32
N LEU A 379 -14.44 -5.89 -14.80
CA LEU A 379 -14.15 -4.56 -15.29
C LEU A 379 -13.53 -4.65 -16.68
N LEU A 380 -13.99 -3.79 -17.58
CA LEU A 380 -13.43 -3.60 -18.90
C LEU A 380 -12.97 -2.15 -19.04
N GLU A 381 -11.74 -1.93 -19.51
CA GLU A 381 -11.18 -0.61 -19.74
C GLU A 381 -10.54 -0.52 -21.12
N TYR A 382 -10.84 0.53 -21.86
CA TYR A 382 -10.12 0.88 -23.07
C TYR A 382 -9.32 2.15 -22.82
N HIS A 383 -8.04 2.14 -23.20
CA HIS A 383 -7.15 3.28 -23.09
C HIS A 383 -6.55 3.63 -24.45
N TYR A 384 -6.69 4.90 -24.84
CA TYR A 384 -6.01 5.49 -25.97
C TYR A 384 -4.87 6.38 -25.48
N ASN A 385 -3.66 6.05 -25.91
CA ASN A 385 -2.44 6.79 -25.61
C ASN A 385 -1.94 7.50 -26.88
N GLY A 386 -2.27 8.77 -27.07
CA GLY A 386 -1.82 9.54 -28.23
C GLY A 386 -0.31 9.77 -28.32
N ARG A 387 0.45 9.57 -27.23
CA ARG A 387 1.92 9.56 -27.24
C ARG A 387 2.48 8.23 -27.77
N GLY A 388 1.67 7.18 -27.68
CA GLY A 388 1.98 5.84 -28.11
C GLY A 388 2.11 5.67 -29.63
N LYS A 389 2.86 4.66 -30.03
CA LYS A 389 3.15 4.31 -31.43
C LYS A 389 2.10 3.33 -31.96
N THR A 390 1.88 3.40 -33.27
CA THR A 390 1.03 2.48 -34.04
C THR A 390 1.83 1.39 -34.76
N ASP A 391 3.15 1.38 -34.58
CA ASP A 391 4.08 0.38 -35.11
C ASP A 391 5.06 0.00 -34.00
N ALA A 392 5.14 -1.29 -33.69
CA ALA A 392 6.02 -1.83 -32.66
C ALA A 392 7.51 -1.53 -32.93
N LYS A 393 7.90 -1.41 -34.20
CA LYS A 393 9.28 -1.06 -34.58
C LYS A 393 9.68 0.35 -34.15
N ALA A 394 8.72 1.22 -33.87
CA ALA A 394 8.95 2.58 -33.40
C ALA A 394 8.96 2.67 -31.86
N TYR A 395 8.80 1.56 -31.14
CA TYR A 395 8.83 1.55 -29.68
C TYR A 395 10.19 1.94 -29.14
N GLU A 396 10.15 2.80 -28.12
CA GLU A 396 11.32 3.25 -27.40
C GLU A 396 11.48 2.38 -26.14
N LEU A 397 11.69 1.06 -26.33
CA LEU A 397 11.71 0.06 -25.24
C LEU A 397 12.66 0.45 -24.09
N ALA A 398 13.83 0.99 -24.41
CA ALA A 398 14.80 1.44 -23.40
C ALA A 398 14.24 2.54 -22.48
N ARG A 399 13.34 3.41 -22.98
CA ARG A 399 12.66 4.42 -22.17
C ARG A 399 11.58 3.80 -21.28
N ALA A 400 10.87 2.79 -21.76
CA ALA A 400 9.91 2.06 -20.94
C ALA A 400 10.60 1.26 -19.82
N LEU A 401 11.70 0.59 -20.13
CA LEU A 401 12.48 -0.15 -19.14
C LEU A 401 13.05 0.78 -18.06
N ARG A 402 13.48 1.99 -18.41
CA ARG A 402 13.91 3.02 -17.44
C ARG A 402 12.76 3.69 -16.66
N GLY A 403 11.50 3.40 -16.99
CA GLY A 403 10.33 4.03 -16.36
C GLY A 403 9.99 5.42 -16.89
N ASP A 404 10.63 5.90 -17.97
CA ASP A 404 10.36 7.19 -18.60
C ASP A 404 8.98 7.21 -19.30
N LEU A 405 8.54 6.04 -19.80
CA LEU A 405 7.26 5.82 -20.48
C LEU A 405 6.59 4.58 -19.87
N GLN A 406 5.37 4.73 -19.37
CA GLN A 406 4.63 3.60 -18.79
C GLN A 406 4.01 2.70 -19.87
N LEU A 407 3.52 3.29 -20.96
CA LEU A 407 2.83 2.62 -22.05
C LEU A 407 3.38 3.10 -23.41
N LEU A 408 3.72 2.16 -24.31
CA LEU A 408 4.38 2.42 -25.60
C LEU A 408 3.45 2.42 -26.83
N ALA A 409 2.42 1.58 -26.85
CA ALA A 409 1.40 1.55 -27.89
C ALA A 409 0.35 2.63 -27.77
N ARG A 410 -0.41 2.80 -28.85
CA ARG A 410 -1.52 3.75 -28.90
C ARG A 410 -2.82 3.24 -28.32
N HIS A 411 -3.03 1.93 -28.32
CA HIS A 411 -4.31 1.31 -28.01
C HIS A 411 -4.14 0.16 -27.04
N TYR A 412 -4.89 0.18 -25.94
CA TYR A 412 -4.90 -0.88 -24.95
C TYR A 412 -6.31 -1.30 -24.56
N LEU A 413 -6.44 -2.57 -24.19
CA LEU A 413 -7.64 -3.13 -23.59
C LEU A 413 -7.28 -3.81 -22.27
N GLY A 414 -7.83 -3.29 -21.17
CA GLY A 414 -7.74 -3.85 -19.83
C GLY A 414 -8.98 -4.67 -19.49
N LEU A 415 -8.78 -5.84 -18.88
CA LEU A 415 -9.82 -6.71 -18.35
C LEU A 415 -9.44 -7.10 -16.92
N GLU A 416 -10.34 -6.88 -15.96
CA GLU A 416 -10.19 -7.39 -14.61
C GLU A 416 -11.37 -8.28 -14.26
N LEU A 417 -11.09 -9.47 -13.73
CA LEU A 417 -12.08 -10.44 -13.29
C LEU A 417 -11.79 -10.79 -11.84
N GLY A 418 -12.79 -10.72 -10.97
CA GLY A 418 -12.66 -11.06 -9.56
C GLY A 418 -13.74 -12.04 -9.13
N TYR A 419 -13.42 -12.92 -8.20
CA TYR A 419 -14.38 -13.86 -7.62
C TYR A 419 -14.07 -14.12 -6.15
N ASP A 420 -15.03 -13.85 -5.28
CA ASP A 420 -14.94 -14.15 -3.86
C ASP A 420 -15.37 -15.61 -3.64
N VAL A 421 -14.39 -16.53 -3.66
CA VAL A 421 -14.61 -17.96 -3.44
C VAL A 421 -15.22 -18.21 -2.06
N THR A 422 -14.73 -17.46 -1.06
CA THR A 422 -15.30 -17.35 0.27
C THR A 422 -15.16 -15.89 0.74
N PRO A 423 -15.78 -15.47 1.85
CA PRO A 423 -15.56 -14.12 2.40
C PRO A 423 -14.11 -13.79 2.76
N LEU A 424 -13.22 -14.79 2.86
CA LEU A 424 -11.81 -14.62 3.22
C LEU A 424 -10.87 -14.82 2.02
N ILE A 425 -11.30 -15.56 1.00
CA ILE A 425 -10.49 -15.94 -0.16
C ILE A 425 -11.07 -15.31 -1.42
N ARG A 426 -10.29 -14.43 -2.04
CA ARG A 426 -10.58 -13.81 -3.32
C ARG A 426 -9.57 -14.23 -4.36
N ILE A 427 -10.06 -14.53 -5.57
CA ILE A 427 -9.23 -14.74 -6.76
C ILE A 427 -9.48 -13.58 -7.71
N GLU A 428 -8.42 -13.03 -8.29
CA GLU A 428 -8.48 -11.94 -9.24
C GLU A 428 -7.54 -12.19 -10.42
N ASN A 429 -7.95 -11.78 -11.61
CA ASN A 429 -7.09 -11.70 -12.77
C ASN A 429 -7.19 -10.31 -13.39
N ARG A 430 -6.06 -9.66 -13.62
CA ARG A 430 -5.97 -8.35 -14.27
C ARG A 430 -5.09 -8.49 -15.51
N SER A 431 -5.67 -8.27 -16.68
CA SER A 431 -4.99 -8.42 -17.97
C SER A 431 -5.00 -7.12 -18.74
N LEU A 432 -3.86 -6.74 -19.32
CA LEU A 432 -3.71 -5.56 -20.17
C LEU A 432 -3.13 -5.99 -21.51
N VAL A 433 -3.90 -5.81 -22.57
CA VAL A 433 -3.52 -6.15 -23.95
C VAL A 433 -3.08 -4.90 -24.68
N ASN A 434 -1.89 -4.93 -25.28
CA ASN A 434 -1.46 -3.96 -26.28
C ASN A 434 -2.08 -4.36 -27.62
N LEU A 435 -3.00 -3.54 -28.14
CA LEU A 435 -3.74 -3.84 -29.38
C LEU A 435 -2.93 -3.56 -30.65
N THR A 436 -1.71 -3.01 -30.53
CA THR A 436 -0.84 -2.69 -31.66
C THR A 436 0.07 -3.87 -32.02
N ASP A 437 0.71 -4.48 -31.01
CA ASP A 437 1.61 -5.62 -31.20
C ASP A 437 0.99 -6.97 -30.79
N GLY A 438 -0.14 -6.95 -30.07
CA GLY A 438 -0.82 -8.15 -29.57
C GLY A 438 -0.19 -8.76 -28.31
N SER A 439 0.86 -8.15 -27.78
CA SER A 439 1.46 -8.54 -26.51
C SER A 439 0.50 -8.23 -25.36
N PHE A 440 0.61 -8.98 -24.27
CA PHE A 440 -0.20 -8.72 -23.09
C PHE A 440 0.51 -9.08 -21.79
N LEU A 441 0.08 -8.38 -20.74
CA LEU A 441 0.41 -8.64 -19.34
C LEU A 441 -0.83 -9.26 -18.68
N SER A 442 -0.66 -10.27 -17.84
CA SER A 442 -1.71 -10.79 -16.97
C SER A 442 -1.18 -11.03 -15.57
N ARG A 443 -1.85 -10.44 -14.58
CA ARG A 443 -1.64 -10.68 -13.16
C ARG A 443 -2.76 -11.57 -12.64
N PHE A 444 -2.42 -12.79 -12.25
CA PHE A 444 -3.30 -13.61 -11.42
C PHE A 444 -2.94 -13.39 -9.95
N GLU A 445 -3.93 -13.14 -9.10
CA GLU A 445 -3.78 -12.96 -7.66
C GLU A 445 -4.79 -13.82 -6.91
N LEU A 446 -4.31 -14.60 -5.94
CA LEU A 446 -5.13 -15.19 -4.89
C LEU A 446 -4.79 -14.49 -3.59
N LYS A 447 -5.81 -13.93 -2.93
CA LYS A 447 -5.69 -13.24 -1.65
C LYS A 447 -6.51 -13.97 -0.59
N ASP A 448 -5.85 -14.35 0.51
CA ASP A 448 -6.45 -15.06 1.64
C ASP A 448 -6.24 -14.29 2.95
N SER A 449 -7.34 -13.93 3.60
CA SER A 449 -7.34 -13.29 4.93
C SER A 449 -7.25 -14.37 6.01
N LEU A 450 -6.03 -14.81 6.30
CA LEU A 450 -5.74 -15.86 7.29
C LEU A 450 -6.22 -15.49 8.70
N LYS A 451 -6.13 -14.20 9.04
CA LYS A 451 -6.66 -13.58 10.28
C LYS A 451 -7.04 -12.13 10.00
N ASP A 452 -7.72 -11.49 10.95
CA ASP A 452 -8.12 -10.07 10.88
C ASP A 452 -6.95 -9.11 10.55
N ASN A 453 -5.72 -9.49 10.88
CA ASN A 453 -4.52 -8.70 10.66
C ASN A 453 -3.39 -9.46 9.95
N LEU A 454 -3.70 -10.57 9.27
CA LEU A 454 -2.72 -11.36 8.53
C LEU A 454 -3.29 -11.78 7.17
N VAL A 455 -2.63 -11.34 6.10
CA VAL A 455 -3.02 -11.59 4.71
C VAL A 455 -1.92 -12.34 4.00
N LEU A 456 -2.30 -13.38 3.25
CA LEU A 456 -1.46 -14.08 2.29
C LEU A 456 -1.89 -13.69 0.88
N LYS A 457 -0.94 -13.37 0.00
CA LYS A 457 -1.17 -13.26 -1.45
C LYS A 457 -0.25 -14.21 -2.20
N VAL A 458 -0.81 -14.86 -3.23
CA VAL A 458 -0.05 -15.62 -4.23
C VAL A 458 -0.29 -14.95 -5.57
N VAL A 459 0.77 -14.47 -6.20
CA VAL A 459 0.70 -13.67 -7.42
C VAL A 459 1.53 -14.31 -8.51
N ALA A 460 0.96 -14.34 -9.71
CA ALA A 460 1.64 -14.70 -10.95
C ALA A 460 1.44 -13.57 -11.97
N ASP A 461 2.48 -12.76 -12.14
CA ASP A 461 2.60 -11.78 -13.21
C ASP A 461 3.25 -12.43 -14.41
N THR A 462 2.51 -12.48 -15.50
CA THR A 462 2.90 -13.19 -16.70
C THR A 462 2.81 -12.24 -17.87
N VAL A 463 3.79 -12.32 -18.75
CA VAL A 463 3.86 -11.51 -19.95
C VAL A 463 3.98 -12.39 -21.17
N TRP A 464 3.35 -11.98 -22.26
CA TRP A 464 3.36 -12.68 -23.53
C TRP A 464 3.61 -11.70 -24.67
N GLY A 465 4.40 -12.15 -25.64
CA GLY A 465 4.84 -11.36 -26.77
C GLY A 465 6.27 -11.76 -27.17
N SER A 466 6.75 -11.21 -28.27
CA SER A 466 8.15 -11.30 -28.68
C SER A 466 9.00 -10.33 -27.86
N THR A 467 10.32 -10.53 -27.81
CA THR A 467 11.24 -9.64 -27.07
C THR A 467 11.31 -8.21 -27.64
N THR A 468 10.78 -7.98 -28.84
CA THR A 468 10.63 -6.67 -29.47
C THR A 468 9.29 -5.98 -29.18
N ASP A 469 8.36 -6.73 -28.57
CA ASP A 469 7.03 -6.24 -28.22
C ASP A 469 7.07 -5.61 -26.82
N GLU A 470 6.11 -4.74 -26.52
CA GLU A 470 6.13 -3.96 -25.28
C GLU A 470 6.14 -4.83 -24.02
N PHE A 471 5.21 -5.78 -23.93
CA PHE A 471 5.13 -6.65 -22.76
C PHE A 471 6.07 -7.85 -22.86
N GLY A 472 6.37 -8.34 -24.08
CA GLY A 472 7.31 -9.45 -24.27
C GLY A 472 8.77 -9.11 -23.92
N ALA A 473 9.12 -7.83 -23.82
CA ALA A 473 10.42 -7.36 -23.33
C ALA A 473 10.54 -7.32 -21.79
N LYS A 474 9.44 -7.51 -21.05
CA LYS A 474 9.42 -7.52 -19.58
C LYS A 474 9.57 -8.94 -19.04
N GLU A 475 9.73 -9.06 -17.72
CA GLU A 475 9.87 -10.35 -17.05
C GLU A 475 8.52 -10.85 -16.50
N SER A 476 8.33 -12.16 -16.52
CA SER A 476 7.25 -12.79 -15.73
C SER A 476 7.75 -13.00 -14.30
N LEU A 477 6.96 -12.56 -13.32
CA LEU A 477 7.30 -12.52 -11.91
C LEU A 477 6.28 -13.33 -11.12
N TYR A 478 6.75 -14.16 -10.18
CA TYR A 478 5.88 -14.99 -9.35
C TYR A 478 6.27 -14.76 -7.91
N PHE A 479 5.30 -14.45 -7.06
CA PHE A 479 5.62 -14.20 -5.66
C PHE A 479 4.53 -14.62 -4.69
N LEU A 480 5.00 -14.90 -3.47
CA LEU A 480 4.17 -15.10 -2.30
C LEU A 480 4.41 -13.94 -1.33
N GLU A 481 3.37 -13.20 -1.00
CA GLU A 481 3.38 -12.11 -0.03
C GLU A 481 2.67 -12.53 1.26
N LEU A 482 3.33 -12.33 2.40
CA LEU A 482 2.68 -12.39 3.72
C LEU A 482 2.73 -11.01 4.35
N GLN A 483 1.58 -10.46 4.73
CA GLN A 483 1.46 -9.11 5.29
C GLN A 483 0.73 -9.14 6.64
N TYR A 484 1.37 -8.60 7.66
CA TYR A 484 0.86 -8.48 9.02
C TYR A 484 0.63 -7.01 9.38
N PHE A 485 -0.56 -6.69 9.88
CA PHE A 485 -0.96 -5.35 10.32
C PHE A 485 -0.99 -5.24 11.86
N PHE A 486 -0.66 -4.07 12.39
CA PHE A 486 -0.69 -3.79 13.83
C PHE A 486 -1.13 -2.37 14.17
#